data_AF-A0A0C3S6M0-F1
#
_entry.id   AF-A0A0C3S6M0-F1
#
_cell.length_a   1.000
_cell.length_b   1.000
_cell.length_c   1.000
_cell.angle_alpha   90.00
_cell.angle_beta   90.00
_cell.angle_gamma   90.00
#
_symmetry.space_group_name_H-M   'P 1'
#
loop_
_entity.id
_entity.type
_entity.pdbx_description
1 polymer ?
#
loop_
_entity_poly.entity_id
_entity_poly.type
_entity_poly.pdbx_seq_one_letter_code
_entity_poly.pdbx_strand_id
1 'polypeptide(L)'
;MKDVPITSTCHGATIAGGIFTFYGSSETNVSNTLVHGFLTSAWAGLSANLHELTGNSTYQAAAELSATFVRSQLYNGEIVLESLNATNCHIDASTPSYNTGLFIDALSVYIKASPSWAPFLESLVSTALRYDGWTDTDGVNIEYGPGALGASDAWSLYSRVYMFRGLYSAWNRTKTNSDMANFIEAYVNIQFYALQTSATTPGSNLYNHNWRGPAQSTSTPIDYAGQLDAAYVLNSALGFALAGRGDYTT
;
A
#
# COMPACT_ATOMS: atom_id res chain seq x y z
N MET A 1 1.23 -24.06 19.15
CA MET A 1 0.04 -24.11 18.26
C MET A 1 -1.00 -25.16 18.66
N LYS A 2 -0.78 -26.06 19.63
CA LYS A 2 -1.67 -27.22 19.79
C LYS A 2 -3.08 -26.94 20.35
N ASP A 3 -3.33 -25.75 20.92
CA ASP A 3 -4.57 -25.46 21.64
C ASP A 3 -5.29 -24.15 21.22
N VAL A 4 -4.90 -23.55 20.09
CA VAL A 4 -5.57 -22.33 19.60
C VAL A 4 -6.53 -22.70 18.47
N PRO A 5 -7.85 -22.51 18.63
CA PRO A 5 -8.82 -22.86 17.60
C PRO A 5 -8.72 -21.86 16.45
N ILE A 6 -8.11 -22.30 15.35
CA ILE A 6 -8.07 -21.58 14.07
C ILE A 6 -9.17 -22.15 13.18
N THR A 7 -10.07 -21.31 12.70
CA THR A 7 -11.08 -21.71 11.72
C THR A 7 -10.42 -21.98 10.37
N SER A 8 -10.93 -22.93 9.58
CA SER A 8 -10.46 -23.12 8.20
C SER A 8 -11.09 -22.12 7.23
N THR A 9 -12.23 -21.53 7.59
CA THR A 9 -12.99 -20.61 6.75
C THR A 9 -13.58 -19.44 7.54
N CYS A 10 -13.61 -18.26 6.92
CA CYS A 10 -14.30 -17.07 7.40
C CYS A 10 -15.12 -16.48 6.25
N HIS A 11 -16.33 -16.02 6.55
CA HIS A 11 -17.25 -15.39 5.58
C HIS A 11 -17.43 -16.18 4.26
N GLY A 12 -17.40 -17.52 4.35
CA GLY A 12 -17.57 -18.40 3.18
C GLY A 12 -16.31 -18.60 2.33
N ALA A 13 -15.17 -18.01 2.70
CA ALA A 13 -13.88 -18.19 2.02
C ALA A 13 -12.83 -18.84 2.94
N THR A 14 -11.84 -19.49 2.36
CA THR A 14 -10.70 -20.07 3.09
C THR A 14 -9.84 -18.97 3.71
N ILE A 15 -9.24 -19.24 4.86
CA ILE A 15 -8.23 -18.35 5.46
C ILE A 15 -6.79 -18.76 5.08
N ALA A 16 -6.63 -19.80 4.25
CA ALA A 16 -5.32 -20.24 3.77
C ALA A 16 -4.63 -19.12 2.97
N GLY A 17 -3.34 -18.92 3.21
CA GLY A 17 -2.55 -17.82 2.64
C GLY A 17 -2.38 -16.62 3.57
N GLY A 18 -3.20 -16.54 4.63
CA GLY A 18 -3.07 -15.51 5.66
C GLY A 18 -1.76 -15.60 6.46
N ILE A 19 -1.13 -14.46 6.71
CA ILE A 19 0.07 -14.33 7.53
C ILE A 19 -0.25 -13.70 8.89
N PHE A 20 0.08 -14.41 9.98
CA PHE A 20 -0.09 -13.95 11.36
C PHE A 20 0.98 -12.93 11.77
N THR A 21 0.61 -11.94 12.58
CA THR A 21 1.53 -10.85 12.98
C THR A 21 2.61 -11.25 13.95
N PHE A 22 2.26 -12.09 14.93
CA PHE A 22 3.19 -12.50 15.96
C PHE A 22 3.19 -14.00 16.05
N TYR A 23 4.29 -14.61 15.63
CA TYR A 23 4.70 -15.88 16.19
C TYR A 23 5.89 -15.64 17.12
N GLY A 24 5.68 -15.81 18.42
CA GLY A 24 6.79 -15.96 19.38
C GLY A 24 7.58 -14.72 19.75
N SER A 25 7.05 -13.50 19.62
CA SER A 25 7.69 -12.30 20.22
C SER A 25 7.69 -12.34 21.77
N SER A 26 6.84 -13.19 22.33
CA SER A 26 6.92 -13.71 23.69
C SER A 26 6.29 -15.11 23.70
N GLU A 27 6.90 -16.07 24.42
CA GLU A 27 6.31 -17.40 24.68
C GLU A 27 4.91 -17.32 25.33
N THR A 28 4.51 -16.14 25.84
CA THR A 28 3.25 -15.92 26.56
C THR A 28 2.08 -15.41 25.70
N ASN A 29 2.29 -14.96 24.45
CA ASN A 29 1.20 -14.47 23.59
C ASN A 29 0.98 -15.36 22.36
N VAL A 30 0.84 -16.66 22.59
CA VAL A 30 0.48 -17.65 21.56
C VAL A 30 -0.99 -17.58 21.13
N SER A 31 -1.80 -16.73 21.78
CA SER A 31 -3.22 -16.52 21.50
C SER A 31 -3.49 -15.47 20.43
N ASN A 32 -2.47 -14.75 19.93
CA ASN A 32 -2.69 -13.78 18.86
C ASN A 32 -2.92 -14.49 17.52
N THR A 33 -4.17 -14.50 17.08
CA THR A 33 -4.63 -15.11 15.83
C THR A 33 -4.98 -14.09 14.77
N LEU A 34 -4.49 -12.86 14.91
CA LEU A 34 -4.67 -11.82 13.91
C LEU A 34 -3.79 -12.10 12.69
N VAL A 35 -4.46 -12.15 11.55
CA VAL A 35 -3.88 -12.23 10.23
C VAL A 35 -4.00 -10.84 9.60
N HIS A 36 -2.88 -10.20 9.27
CA HIS A 36 -2.90 -8.80 8.81
C HIS A 36 -2.75 -8.68 7.29
N GLY A 37 -3.43 -7.66 6.75
CA GLY A 37 -3.36 -7.28 5.35
C GLY A 37 -1.94 -6.95 4.92
N PHE A 38 -1.23 -6.08 5.65
CA PHE A 38 0.11 -5.65 5.27
C PHE A 38 1.12 -6.79 5.20
N LEU A 39 1.11 -7.71 6.18
CA LEU A 39 2.02 -8.86 6.20
C LEU A 39 1.70 -9.83 5.08
N THR A 40 0.41 -10.09 4.87
CA THR A 40 -0.01 -11.03 3.83
C THR A 40 0.28 -10.47 2.44
N SER A 41 0.03 -9.18 2.21
CA SER A 41 0.39 -8.46 0.99
C SER A 41 1.91 -8.41 0.77
N ALA A 42 2.70 -8.11 1.80
CA ALA A 42 4.16 -8.12 1.72
C ALA A 42 4.71 -9.52 1.39
N TRP A 43 4.13 -10.57 1.99
CA TRP A 43 4.49 -11.95 1.69
C TRP A 43 4.11 -12.36 0.26
N ALA A 44 2.94 -11.92 -0.22
CA ALA A 44 2.53 -12.10 -1.61
C ALA A 44 3.54 -11.44 -2.57
N GLY A 45 3.93 -10.19 -2.30
CA GLY A 45 4.89 -9.44 -3.10
C GLY A 45 6.30 -10.05 -3.08
N LEU A 46 6.80 -10.46 -1.91
CA LEU A 46 8.08 -11.18 -1.80
C LEU A 46 8.06 -12.46 -2.63
N SER A 47 6.99 -13.25 -2.49
CA SER A 47 6.81 -14.50 -3.23
C SER A 47 6.72 -14.26 -4.74
N ALA A 48 5.99 -13.24 -5.18
CA ALA A 48 5.92 -12.87 -6.59
C ALA A 48 7.29 -12.46 -7.16
N ASN A 49 8.07 -11.66 -6.43
CA ASN A 49 9.43 -11.28 -6.83
C ASN A 49 10.37 -12.48 -6.88
N LEU A 50 10.34 -13.35 -5.87
CA LEU A 50 11.16 -14.58 -5.85
C LEU A 50 10.80 -15.50 -7.03
N HIS A 51 9.51 -15.62 -7.37
CA HIS A 51 9.10 -16.34 -8.56
C HIS A 51 9.64 -15.67 -9.84
N GLU A 52 9.48 -14.36 -10.01
CA GLU A 52 9.98 -13.62 -11.17
C GLU A 52 11.50 -13.80 -11.36
N LEU A 53 12.26 -13.80 -10.26
CA LEU A 53 13.72 -13.93 -10.28
C LEU A 53 14.21 -15.38 -10.51
N THR A 54 13.46 -16.38 -10.04
CA THR A 54 13.95 -17.77 -10.00
C THR A 54 13.20 -18.72 -10.92
N GLY A 55 12.02 -18.35 -11.41
CA GLY A 55 11.10 -19.23 -12.13
C GLY A 55 10.49 -20.34 -11.26
N ASN A 56 10.74 -20.37 -9.94
CA ASN A 56 10.27 -21.44 -9.07
C ASN A 56 8.76 -21.31 -8.80
N SER A 57 7.99 -22.34 -9.17
CA SER A 57 6.53 -22.39 -9.02
C SER A 57 6.06 -22.44 -7.56
N THR A 58 6.93 -22.82 -6.62
CA THR A 58 6.63 -22.77 -5.17
C THR A 58 6.32 -21.33 -4.74
N TYR A 59 7.13 -20.38 -5.19
CA TYR A 59 6.92 -18.97 -4.88
C TYR A 59 5.69 -18.41 -5.62
N GLN A 60 5.42 -18.88 -6.84
CA GLN A 60 4.19 -18.51 -7.55
C GLN A 60 2.94 -18.96 -6.79
N ALA A 61 2.93 -20.20 -6.30
CA ALA A 61 1.82 -20.75 -5.53
C ALA A 61 1.63 -20.00 -4.19
N ALA A 62 2.72 -19.64 -3.51
CA ALA A 62 2.67 -18.83 -2.29
C ALA A 62 2.10 -17.43 -2.56
N ALA A 63 2.49 -16.79 -3.68
CA ALA A 63 1.97 -15.50 -4.09
C ALA A 63 0.46 -15.56 -4.39
N GLU A 64 0.01 -16.54 -5.19
CA GLU A 64 -1.41 -16.75 -5.52
C GLU A 64 -2.25 -16.95 -4.25
N LEU A 65 -1.80 -17.83 -3.35
CA LEU A 65 -2.54 -18.18 -2.14
C LEU A 65 -2.73 -16.97 -1.23
N SER A 66 -1.67 -16.17 -1.08
CA SER A 66 -1.70 -14.95 -0.24
C SER A 66 -2.52 -13.83 -0.88
N ALA A 67 -2.43 -13.66 -2.21
CA ALA A 67 -3.24 -12.69 -2.93
C ALA A 67 -4.73 -13.05 -2.90
N THR A 68 -5.05 -14.34 -3.03
CA THR A 68 -6.42 -14.85 -2.89
C THR A 68 -6.95 -14.61 -1.48
N PHE A 69 -6.15 -14.84 -0.45
CA PHE A 69 -6.53 -14.52 0.92
C PHE A 69 -6.89 -13.03 1.06
N VAL A 70 -6.00 -12.12 0.68
CA VAL A 70 -6.23 -10.67 0.82
C VAL A 70 -7.50 -10.25 0.08
N ARG A 71 -7.67 -10.70 -1.17
CA ARG A 71 -8.87 -10.39 -1.97
C ARG A 71 -10.16 -10.96 -1.39
N SER A 72 -10.13 -12.16 -0.81
CA SER A 72 -11.36 -12.85 -0.35
C SER A 72 -11.75 -12.52 1.09
N GLN A 73 -10.78 -12.15 1.93
CA GLN A 73 -11.00 -11.92 3.36
C GLN A 73 -10.92 -10.45 3.76
N LEU A 74 -10.03 -9.67 3.12
CA LEU A 74 -9.67 -8.32 3.58
C LEU A 74 -10.02 -7.21 2.60
N TYR A 75 -10.41 -7.53 1.37
CA TYR A 75 -10.86 -6.51 0.41
C TYR A 75 -12.35 -6.22 0.60
N ASN A 76 -12.71 -4.96 0.86
CA ASN A 76 -14.08 -4.55 1.13
C ASN A 76 -14.87 -4.06 -0.12
N GLY A 77 -14.28 -4.17 -1.31
CA GLY A 77 -14.84 -3.61 -2.55
C GLY A 77 -14.20 -2.29 -2.97
N GLU A 78 -13.43 -1.65 -2.09
CA GLU A 78 -12.71 -0.40 -2.38
C GLU A 78 -11.24 -0.49 -2.03
N ILE A 79 -10.92 -1.07 -0.88
CA ILE A 79 -9.60 -1.06 -0.24
C ILE A 79 -9.33 -2.37 0.51
N VAL A 80 -8.09 -2.55 0.96
CA VAL A 80 -7.69 -3.64 1.85
C VAL A 80 -7.76 -3.19 3.31
N LEU A 81 -8.52 -3.93 4.12
CA LEU A 81 -8.72 -3.75 5.55
C LEU A 81 -7.55 -4.29 6.39
N GLU A 82 -7.54 -3.95 7.67
CA GLU A 82 -6.40 -4.18 8.56
C GLU A 82 -6.13 -5.65 8.86
N SER A 83 -7.09 -6.36 9.46
CA SER A 83 -6.83 -7.72 9.91
C SER A 83 -8.09 -8.58 10.02
N LEU A 84 -7.87 -9.89 10.00
CA LEU A 84 -8.86 -10.92 10.30
C LEU A 84 -8.40 -11.68 11.54
N ASN A 85 -9.26 -11.81 12.54
CA ASN A 85 -9.06 -12.74 13.64
C ASN A 85 -9.45 -14.15 13.18
N ALA A 86 -8.46 -15.03 13.06
CA ALA A 86 -8.65 -16.39 12.54
C ALA A 86 -9.38 -17.34 13.51
N THR A 87 -9.77 -16.89 14.70
CA THR A 87 -10.54 -17.70 15.66
C THR A 87 -12.03 -17.39 15.62
N ASN A 88 -12.40 -16.11 15.47
CA ASN A 88 -13.80 -15.68 15.52
C ASN A 88 -14.30 -14.99 14.24
N CYS A 89 -13.45 -14.91 13.20
CA CYS A 89 -13.74 -14.23 11.95
C CYS A 89 -14.11 -12.75 12.11
N HIS A 90 -13.66 -12.09 13.16
CA HIS A 90 -13.80 -10.66 13.29
C HIS A 90 -12.81 -9.96 12.37
N ILE A 91 -13.31 -9.02 11.57
CA ILE A 91 -12.49 -8.15 10.72
C ILE A 91 -12.29 -6.82 11.44
N ASP A 92 -11.04 -6.41 11.59
CA ASP A 92 -10.69 -5.04 11.94
C ASP A 92 -10.89 -4.15 10.71
N ALA A 93 -11.90 -3.29 10.79
CA ALA A 93 -12.30 -2.40 9.71
C ALA A 93 -11.43 -1.14 9.61
N SER A 94 -10.31 -1.06 10.33
CA SER A 94 -9.33 0.02 10.16
C SER A 94 -8.81 0.04 8.72
N THR A 95 -8.60 1.26 8.21
CA THR A 95 -8.36 1.51 6.79
C THR A 95 -7.02 2.19 6.52
N PRO A 96 -5.87 1.68 7.02
CA PRO A 96 -4.61 2.32 6.72
C PRO A 96 -4.20 2.04 5.27
N SER A 97 -3.73 3.07 4.56
CA SER A 97 -3.42 2.94 3.13
C SER A 97 -2.29 1.95 2.84
N TYR A 98 -1.41 1.65 3.81
CA TYR A 98 -0.29 0.72 3.59
C TYR A 98 -0.76 -0.68 3.20
N ASN A 99 -1.91 -1.15 3.70
CA ASN A 99 -2.43 -2.47 3.37
C ASN A 99 -2.72 -2.57 1.87
N THR A 100 -3.39 -1.53 1.37
CA THR A 100 -3.77 -1.42 -0.03
C THR A 100 -2.54 -1.17 -0.90
N GLY A 101 -1.64 -0.29 -0.48
CA GLY A 101 -0.38 0.00 -1.15
C GLY A 101 0.51 -1.22 -1.36
N LEU A 102 0.73 -2.00 -0.30
CA LEU A 102 1.50 -3.24 -0.38
C LEU A 102 0.82 -4.28 -1.27
N PHE A 103 -0.51 -4.32 -1.30
CA PHE A 103 -1.21 -5.26 -2.16
C PHE A 103 -1.13 -4.88 -3.63
N ILE A 104 -1.22 -3.59 -3.94
CA ILE A 104 -0.95 -3.04 -5.28
C ILE A 104 0.49 -3.39 -5.71
N ASP A 105 1.49 -3.22 -4.83
CA ASP A 105 2.89 -3.62 -5.11
C ASP A 105 3.02 -5.12 -5.37
N ALA A 106 2.31 -5.96 -4.60
CA ALA A 106 2.35 -7.40 -4.79
C ALA A 106 1.76 -7.81 -6.15
N LEU A 107 0.59 -7.27 -6.48
CA LEU A 107 -0.12 -7.61 -7.72
C LEU A 107 0.59 -7.08 -8.96
N SER A 108 1.22 -5.90 -8.90
CA SER A 108 1.96 -5.34 -10.04
C SER A 108 3.05 -6.30 -10.53
N VAL A 109 3.72 -7.00 -9.60
CA VAL A 109 4.73 -8.02 -9.91
C VAL A 109 4.06 -9.32 -10.34
N TYR A 110 3.04 -9.74 -9.61
CA TYR A 110 2.42 -11.05 -9.76
C TYR A 110 1.68 -11.25 -11.10
N ILE A 111 1.12 -10.19 -11.69
CA ILE A 111 0.37 -10.24 -12.96
C ILE A 111 1.18 -10.85 -14.11
N LYS A 112 2.51 -10.73 -14.10
CA LYS A 112 3.36 -11.37 -15.10
C LYS A 112 3.21 -12.90 -15.10
N ALA A 113 3.06 -13.50 -13.91
CA ALA A 113 2.87 -14.93 -13.74
C ALA A 113 1.39 -15.33 -13.78
N SER A 114 0.48 -14.41 -13.44
CA SER A 114 -0.97 -14.65 -13.41
C SER A 114 -1.74 -13.44 -13.98
N PRO A 115 -1.82 -13.30 -15.33
CA PRO A 115 -2.42 -12.12 -15.96
C PRO A 115 -3.91 -11.90 -15.65
N SER A 116 -4.61 -12.93 -15.17
CA SER A 116 -6.02 -12.84 -14.74
C SER A 116 -6.24 -11.87 -13.57
N TRP A 117 -5.19 -11.49 -12.85
CA TRP A 117 -5.25 -10.50 -11.77
C TRP A 117 -5.27 -9.05 -12.28
N ALA A 118 -4.95 -8.79 -13.55
CA ALA A 118 -4.84 -7.42 -14.06
C ALA A 118 -6.13 -6.59 -13.91
N PRO A 119 -7.34 -7.10 -14.27
CA PRO A 119 -8.57 -6.33 -14.08
C PRO A 119 -8.86 -6.01 -12.61
N PHE A 120 -8.44 -6.89 -11.69
CA PHE A 120 -8.60 -6.65 -10.26
C PHE A 120 -7.62 -5.58 -9.76
N LEU A 121 -6.36 -5.58 -10.22
CA LEU A 121 -5.41 -4.51 -9.89
C LEU A 121 -5.91 -3.15 -10.40
N GLU A 122 -6.40 -3.08 -11.64
CA GLU A 122 -6.95 -1.84 -12.21
C GLU A 122 -8.13 -1.32 -11.38
N SER A 123 -9.05 -2.20 -11.02
CA SER A 123 -10.18 -1.86 -10.14
C SER A 123 -9.70 -1.38 -8.77
N LEU A 124 -8.76 -2.09 -8.14
CA LEU A 124 -8.23 -1.75 -6.82
C LEU A 124 -7.54 -0.39 -6.82
N VAL A 125 -6.69 -0.09 -7.82
CA VAL A 125 -6.08 1.23 -7.99
C VAL A 125 -7.15 2.28 -8.17
N SER A 126 -8.14 2.01 -9.03
CA SER A 126 -9.22 2.95 -9.32
C SER A 126 -10.03 3.33 -8.08
N THR A 127 -10.40 2.35 -7.25
CA THR A 127 -11.17 2.60 -6.02
C THR A 127 -10.30 3.18 -4.90
N ALA A 128 -9.10 2.65 -4.70
CA ALA A 128 -8.19 3.09 -3.64
C ALA A 128 -7.81 4.57 -3.77
N LEU A 129 -7.52 5.05 -4.97
CA LEU A 129 -7.14 6.46 -5.16
C LEU A 129 -8.29 7.45 -4.92
N ARG A 130 -9.54 6.97 -4.95
CA ARG A 130 -10.75 7.77 -4.71
C ARG A 130 -11.35 7.55 -3.31
N TYR A 131 -10.73 6.71 -2.49
CA TYR A 131 -11.25 6.39 -1.16
C TYR A 131 -11.16 7.62 -0.25
N ASP A 132 -12.31 8.05 0.26
CA ASP A 132 -12.46 9.30 1.02
C ASP A 132 -11.80 9.25 2.42
N GLY A 133 -11.49 8.05 2.91
CA GLY A 133 -10.74 7.88 4.16
C GLY A 133 -9.29 8.34 4.09
N TRP A 134 -8.71 8.49 2.89
CA TRP A 134 -7.37 9.08 2.72
C TRP A 134 -7.22 10.03 1.54
N THR A 135 -8.18 10.18 0.64
CA THR A 135 -8.15 11.16 -0.45
C THR A 135 -9.31 12.13 -0.29
N ASP A 136 -9.02 13.43 -0.16
CA ASP A 136 -10.07 14.45 -0.06
C ASP A 136 -10.57 14.90 -1.43
N THR A 137 -11.54 15.81 -1.41
CA THR A 137 -12.16 16.45 -2.57
C THR A 137 -11.20 17.22 -3.48
N ASP A 138 -10.07 17.70 -2.95
CA ASP A 138 -9.00 18.34 -3.73
C ASP A 138 -7.99 17.32 -4.32
N GLY A 139 -8.22 16.03 -4.07
CA GLY A 139 -7.35 14.94 -4.49
C GLY A 139 -6.08 14.78 -3.65
N VAL A 140 -5.83 15.66 -2.66
CA VAL A 140 -4.66 15.56 -1.78
C VAL A 140 -4.93 14.47 -0.75
N ASN A 141 -3.94 13.60 -0.53
CA ASN A 141 -4.06 12.58 0.49
C ASN A 141 -3.94 13.19 1.90
N ILE A 142 -4.80 12.73 2.81
CA ILE A 142 -5.07 13.34 4.12
C ILE A 142 -4.64 12.49 5.30
N GLU A 143 -4.01 11.35 5.05
CA GLU A 143 -3.42 10.58 6.13
C GLU A 143 -2.46 11.50 6.89
N TYR A 144 -2.75 11.73 8.17
CA TYR A 144 -2.00 12.57 9.12
C TYR A 144 -2.21 14.09 9.03
N GLY A 145 -3.18 14.56 8.24
CA GLY A 145 -3.62 15.96 8.31
C GLY A 145 -4.41 16.29 9.60
N PRO A 146 -4.64 17.57 9.91
CA PRO A 146 -5.59 17.98 10.95
C PRO A 146 -6.97 17.35 10.66
N GLY A 147 -7.43 16.46 11.55
CA GLY A 147 -8.67 15.69 11.35
C GLY A 147 -8.47 14.23 10.89
N ALA A 148 -7.23 13.77 10.68
CA ALA A 148 -6.95 12.37 10.39
C ALA A 148 -7.31 11.45 11.58
N LEU A 149 -7.90 10.28 11.27
CA LEU A 149 -8.20 9.24 12.24
C LEU A 149 -6.89 8.64 12.77
N GLY A 150 -6.53 8.99 14.02
CA GLY A 150 -5.60 8.22 14.86
C GLY A 150 -4.13 8.25 14.47
N ALA A 151 -3.44 9.38 14.72
CA ALA A 151 -1.99 9.39 14.88
C ALA A 151 -1.63 9.07 16.34
N SER A 152 -1.79 7.81 16.76
CA SER A 152 -1.42 7.38 18.13
C SER A 152 -0.23 6.44 18.19
N ASP A 153 0.25 5.92 17.06
CA ASP A 153 1.47 5.09 17.02
C ASP A 153 2.44 5.54 15.91
N ALA A 154 3.72 5.19 16.08
CA ALA A 154 4.77 5.58 15.13
C ALA A 154 4.66 4.84 13.78
N TRP A 155 3.89 3.75 13.71
CA TRP A 155 3.69 2.97 12.48
C TRP A 155 2.70 3.66 11.55
N SER A 156 1.65 4.26 12.13
CA SER A 156 0.73 5.18 11.49
C SER A 156 1.40 6.51 11.15
N LEU A 157 2.72 6.62 11.00
CA LEU A 157 3.36 7.78 10.37
C LEU A 157 3.96 7.41 9.01
N TYR A 158 3.90 6.12 8.64
CA TYR A 158 4.52 5.60 7.43
C TYR A 158 3.51 4.92 6.49
N SER A 159 2.20 5.07 6.72
CA SER A 159 1.18 4.37 5.93
C SER A 159 1.22 4.78 4.45
N ARG A 160 1.36 6.09 4.21
CA ARG A 160 1.37 6.70 2.87
C ARG A 160 2.53 6.18 2.02
N VAL A 161 3.72 6.01 2.61
CA VAL A 161 4.92 5.49 1.95
C VAL A 161 4.63 4.26 1.09
N TYR A 162 3.95 3.28 1.68
CA TYR A 162 3.68 2.01 1.01
C TYR A 162 2.61 2.12 -0.07
N MET A 163 1.66 3.04 0.08
CA MET A 163 0.73 3.40 -1.00
C MET A 163 1.50 3.92 -2.22
N PHE A 164 2.34 4.94 -2.07
CA PHE A 164 3.09 5.51 -3.19
C PHE A 164 4.10 4.53 -3.80
N ARG A 165 4.74 3.69 -2.99
CA ARG A 165 5.56 2.59 -3.47
C ARG A 165 4.76 1.64 -4.38
N GLY A 166 3.59 1.19 -3.93
CA GLY A 166 2.73 0.29 -4.70
C GLY A 166 2.27 0.92 -6.01
N LEU A 167 1.83 2.18 -5.97
CA LEU A 167 1.43 2.93 -7.16
C LEU A 167 2.56 3.04 -8.18
N TYR A 168 3.77 3.39 -7.74
CA TYR A 168 4.93 3.46 -8.63
C TYR A 168 5.27 2.09 -9.22
N SER A 169 5.19 1.03 -8.42
CA SER A 169 5.42 -0.35 -8.88
C SER A 169 4.40 -0.78 -9.95
N ALA A 170 3.12 -0.46 -9.75
CA ALA A 170 2.06 -0.70 -10.74
C ALA A 170 2.28 0.12 -12.01
N TRP A 171 2.56 1.42 -11.88
CA TRP A 171 2.84 2.29 -13.02
C TRP A 171 4.03 1.77 -13.86
N ASN A 172 5.15 1.45 -13.20
CA ASN A 172 6.39 1.04 -13.87
C ASN A 172 6.28 -0.32 -14.58
N ARG A 173 5.25 -1.11 -14.26
CA ARG A 173 4.98 -2.42 -14.87
C ARG A 173 3.80 -2.41 -15.83
N THR A 174 3.17 -1.26 -16.01
CA THR A 174 2.06 -1.07 -16.94
C THR A 174 2.54 -0.31 -18.17
N LYS A 175 1.83 -0.44 -19.29
CA LYS A 175 2.12 0.35 -20.51
C LYS A 175 2.02 1.86 -20.20
N THR A 176 3.05 2.61 -20.60
CA THR A 176 3.29 4.06 -20.35
C THR A 176 2.20 5.03 -20.84
N ASN A 177 1.10 4.55 -21.44
CA ASN A 177 -0.02 5.38 -21.90
C ASN A 177 -1.38 4.70 -21.64
N SER A 178 -1.40 3.72 -20.75
CA SER A 178 -2.65 3.08 -20.32
C SER A 178 -3.44 4.02 -19.41
N ASP A 179 -4.75 3.80 -19.33
CA ASP A 179 -5.62 4.54 -18.40
C ASP A 179 -5.15 4.41 -16.95
N MET A 180 -4.67 3.22 -16.55
CA MET A 180 -4.13 3.01 -15.20
C MET A 180 -2.84 3.82 -14.96
N ALA A 181 -1.90 3.82 -15.92
CA ALA A 181 -0.68 4.62 -15.80
C ALA A 181 -1.01 6.12 -15.70
N ASN A 182 -1.84 6.63 -16.60
CA ASN A 182 -2.27 8.03 -16.61
C ASN A 182 -2.99 8.42 -15.30
N PHE A 183 -3.82 7.53 -14.76
CA PHE A 183 -4.55 7.78 -13.53
C PHE A 183 -3.62 7.83 -12.31
N ILE A 184 -2.64 6.91 -12.24
CA ILE A 184 -1.60 6.93 -11.20
C ILE A 184 -0.76 8.21 -11.29
N GLU A 185 -0.32 8.59 -12.49
CA GLU A 185 0.46 9.82 -12.71
C GLU A 185 -0.30 11.06 -12.27
N ALA A 186 -1.58 11.18 -12.67
CA ALA A 186 -2.42 12.30 -12.29
C ALA A 186 -2.55 12.43 -10.76
N TYR A 187 -2.84 11.31 -10.08
CA TYR A 187 -2.96 11.30 -8.63
C TYR A 187 -1.66 11.68 -7.92
N VAL A 188 -0.53 11.10 -8.32
CA VAL A 188 0.78 11.39 -7.73
C VAL A 188 1.24 12.82 -8.03
N ASN A 189 0.92 13.38 -9.19
CA ASN A 189 1.24 14.77 -9.54
C ASN A 189 0.48 15.78 -8.67
N ILE A 190 -0.75 15.48 -8.25
CA ILE A 190 -1.48 16.30 -7.25
C ILE A 190 -0.70 16.33 -5.93
N GLN A 191 -0.19 15.17 -5.50
CA GLN A 191 0.59 15.05 -4.27
C GLN A 191 1.92 15.81 -4.37
N PHE A 192 2.61 15.67 -5.50
CA PHE A 192 3.83 16.40 -5.80
C PHE A 192 3.59 17.91 -5.71
N TYR A 193 2.50 18.41 -6.30
CA TYR A 193 2.15 19.81 -6.25
C TYR A 193 1.85 20.29 -4.82
N ALA A 194 1.10 19.52 -4.03
CA ALA A 194 0.79 19.85 -2.64
C ALA A 194 2.07 19.92 -1.78
N LEU A 195 2.98 18.96 -1.94
CA LEU A 195 4.29 18.97 -1.28
C LEU A 195 5.06 20.25 -1.62
N GLN A 196 5.21 20.57 -2.90
CA GLN A 196 6.01 21.71 -3.36
C GLN A 196 5.43 23.07 -2.93
N THR A 197 4.11 23.21 -2.88
CA THR A 197 3.45 24.50 -2.67
C THR A 197 3.05 24.76 -1.23
N SER A 198 2.78 23.71 -0.46
CA SER A 198 2.14 23.84 0.86
C SER A 198 2.93 23.17 1.99
N ALA A 199 3.64 22.08 1.70
CA ALA A 199 4.33 21.28 2.72
C ALA A 199 5.84 21.54 2.82
N THR A 200 6.44 22.17 1.80
CA THR A 200 7.90 22.38 1.72
C THR A 200 8.28 23.77 2.17
N THR A 201 9.31 23.89 3.01
CA THR A 201 9.87 25.21 3.30
C THR A 201 10.59 25.78 2.07
N PRO A 202 10.24 26.99 1.61
CA PRO A 202 10.83 27.57 0.40
C PRO A 202 12.36 27.60 0.44
N GLY A 203 12.99 27.10 -0.63
CA GLY A 203 14.46 27.04 -0.74
C GLY A 203 15.13 25.98 0.13
N SER A 204 14.36 25.06 0.72
CA SER A 204 14.87 23.94 1.52
C SER A 204 14.42 22.60 0.96
N ASN A 205 14.91 21.51 1.57
CA ASN A 205 14.41 20.15 1.35
C ASN A 205 13.73 19.62 2.63
N LEU A 206 12.97 20.48 3.32
CA LEU A 206 12.23 20.14 4.53
C LEU A 206 10.73 20.03 4.20
N TYR A 207 10.22 18.80 4.26
CA TYR A 207 8.84 18.45 3.93
C TYR A 207 8.01 18.13 5.17
N ASN A 208 6.82 18.69 5.28
CA ASN A 208 5.84 18.35 6.32
C ASN A 208 4.97 17.16 5.89
N HIS A 209 4.63 16.25 6.80
CA HIS A 209 3.66 15.17 6.55
C HIS A 209 2.25 15.71 6.24
N ASN A 210 1.91 16.90 6.74
CA ASN A 210 0.67 17.56 6.39
C ASN A 210 0.81 18.30 5.05
N TRP A 211 0.31 17.68 3.99
CA TRP A 211 0.46 18.19 2.62
C TRP A 211 -0.41 19.41 2.29
N ARG A 212 -1.37 19.76 3.14
CA ARG A 212 -2.10 21.05 3.05
C ARG A 212 -1.40 22.20 3.78
N GLY A 213 -0.24 21.90 4.34
CA GLY A 213 0.53 22.84 5.11
C GLY A 213 0.01 23.07 6.53
N PRO A 214 0.73 23.87 7.32
CA PRO A 214 1.83 24.72 6.88
C PRO A 214 3.11 23.94 6.56
N ALA A 215 4.01 24.57 5.80
CA ALA A 215 5.35 24.05 5.56
C ALA A 215 6.10 23.76 6.88
N GLN A 216 7.02 22.80 6.85
CA GLN A 216 7.77 22.43 8.04
C GLN A 216 8.66 23.58 8.52
N SER A 217 8.55 23.98 9.79
CA SER A 217 9.40 25.04 10.33
C SER A 217 10.88 24.63 10.39
N THR A 218 11.78 25.56 10.04
CA THR A 218 13.24 25.40 10.22
C THR A 218 13.66 25.46 11.69
N SER A 219 12.77 25.91 12.57
CA SER A 219 12.99 25.98 14.03
C SER A 219 12.51 24.74 14.79
N THR A 220 11.86 23.78 14.11
CA THR A 220 11.38 22.53 14.71
C THR A 220 12.25 21.35 14.28
N PRO A 221 12.26 20.24 15.07
CA PRO A 221 12.89 19.00 14.65
C PRO A 221 12.42 18.53 13.26
N ILE A 222 13.25 17.70 12.62
CA ILE A 222 12.93 17.15 11.30
C ILE A 222 11.68 16.27 11.40
N ASP A 223 10.73 16.52 10.50
CA ASP A 223 9.59 15.66 10.30
C ASP A 223 9.99 14.45 9.45
N TYR A 224 10.37 13.36 10.11
CA TYR A 224 10.83 12.14 9.45
C TYR A 224 9.77 11.50 8.55
N ALA A 225 8.49 11.57 8.94
CA ALA A 225 7.39 11.05 8.13
C ALA A 225 7.24 11.88 6.86
N GLY A 226 7.18 13.21 7.00
CA GLY A 226 7.14 14.13 5.87
C GLY A 226 8.31 13.97 4.91
N GLN A 227 9.53 13.76 5.42
CA GLN A 227 10.69 13.51 4.56
C GLN A 227 10.54 12.21 3.76
N LEU A 228 10.14 11.13 4.42
CA LEU A 228 10.07 9.80 3.80
C LEU A 228 8.95 9.76 2.76
N ASP A 229 7.77 10.28 3.11
CA ASP A 229 6.62 10.39 2.22
C ASP A 229 6.96 11.21 0.97
N ALA A 230 7.61 12.37 1.16
CA ALA A 230 8.06 13.20 0.05
C ALA A 230 9.05 12.44 -0.85
N ALA A 231 9.99 11.68 -0.30
CA ALA A 231 10.95 10.92 -1.10
C ALA A 231 10.26 9.95 -2.08
N TYR A 232 9.20 9.25 -1.66
CA TYR A 232 8.47 8.33 -2.55
C TYR A 232 7.68 9.06 -3.63
N VAL A 233 7.02 10.17 -3.30
CA VAL A 233 6.29 10.99 -4.30
C VAL A 233 7.25 11.62 -5.31
N LEU A 234 8.33 12.25 -4.83
CA LEU A 234 9.32 12.92 -5.69
C LEU A 234 10.03 11.93 -6.61
N ASN A 235 10.41 10.75 -6.11
CA ASN A 235 11.03 9.70 -6.92
C ASN A 235 10.05 9.16 -7.98
N SER A 236 8.77 9.02 -7.63
CA SER A 236 7.74 8.59 -8.58
C SER A 236 7.56 9.62 -9.69
N ALA A 237 7.40 10.89 -9.34
CA ALA A 237 7.27 12.00 -10.29
C ALA A 237 8.50 12.12 -11.21
N LEU A 238 9.70 11.91 -10.68
CA LEU A 238 10.92 11.84 -11.48
C LEU A 238 10.88 10.67 -12.48
N GLY A 239 10.46 9.48 -12.04
CA GLY A 239 10.30 8.32 -12.91
C GLY A 239 9.35 8.59 -14.09
N PHE A 240 8.21 9.23 -13.82
CA PHE A 240 7.24 9.60 -14.86
C PHE A 240 7.86 10.58 -15.88
N ALA A 241 8.53 11.62 -15.38
CA ALA A 241 9.16 12.64 -16.22
C ALA A 241 10.27 12.06 -17.12
N LEU A 242 11.00 11.05 -16.66
CA LEU A 242 12.02 10.37 -17.45
C LEU A 242 11.42 9.44 -18.51
N ALA A 243 10.33 8.74 -18.21
CA ALA A 243 9.65 7.89 -19.17
C ALA A 243 9.01 8.70 -20.31
N GLY A 244 8.37 9.83 -20.01
CA GLY A 244 7.78 10.72 -21.03
C GLY A 244 8.81 11.37 -21.97
N ARG A 245 10.10 11.40 -21.61
CA ARG A 245 11.18 11.89 -22.48
C ARG A 245 11.70 10.83 -23.46
N GLY A 246 11.46 9.55 -23.22
CA GLY A 246 11.89 8.45 -24.08
C GLY A 246 11.16 8.38 -25.42
N ASP A 247 9.95 8.94 -25.50
CA ASP A 247 9.10 8.91 -26.71
C ASP A 247 9.42 10.02 -27.73
N TYR A 248 10.37 10.92 -27.43
CA TYR A 248 10.81 12.00 -28.35
C TYR A 248 12.11 11.68 -29.10
N THR A 249 12.66 10.47 -28.95
CA THR A 249 13.86 10.00 -29.66
C THR A 249 13.61 8.72 -30.43
N THR A 250 12.79 8.79 -31.48
CA THR A 250 12.80 7.85 -32.62
C THR A 250 12.56 8.59 -33.91
#